data_AF-A0A9E2ZHY9-F1
#
_entry.id   AF-A0A9E2ZHY9-F1
#
_cell.length_a   1.000
_cell.length_b   1.000
_cell.length_c   1.000
_cell.angle_alpha   90.00
_cell.angle_beta   90.00
_cell.angle_gamma   90.00
#
_symmetry.space_group_name_H-M   'P 1'
#
loop_
_entity.id
_entity.type
_entity.pdbx_description
1 polymer ?
#
loop_
_entity_poly.entity_id
_entity_poly.type
_entity_poly.pdbx_seq_one_letter_code
_entity_poly.pdbx_strand_id
1 'polypeptide(L)'
;MTSLSVLRTLVVAVLLAGLVFVAGASGGTSGAYSGGRSGASGIVVPRLMWRACTGKGQKGFVCARARVPLDYRYPRGAMIELSVIRH
;
A
#
# COMPACT_ATOMS: atom_id res chain seq x y z
N MET A 1 3.65 57.39 -19.47
CA MET A 1 4.42 56.43 -18.62
C MET A 1 3.66 55.92 -17.39
N THR A 2 2.37 56.23 -17.20
CA THR A 2 1.56 55.79 -16.04
C THR A 2 0.59 54.63 -16.36
N SER A 3 0.24 54.39 -17.63
CA SER A 3 -0.82 53.44 -18.03
C SER A 3 -0.42 51.96 -17.90
N LEU A 4 0.84 51.60 -18.17
CA LEU A 4 1.30 50.19 -18.07
C LEU A 4 1.48 49.71 -16.62
N SER A 5 1.74 50.61 -15.66
CA SER A 5 1.90 50.26 -14.25
C SER A 5 0.56 49.94 -13.56
N VAL A 6 -0.50 50.62 -13.98
CA VAL A 6 -1.89 50.40 -13.49
C VAL A 6 -2.43 49.07 -14.01
N LEU A 7 -2.13 48.72 -15.27
CA LEU A 7 -2.55 47.45 -15.85
C LEU A 7 -1.88 46.24 -15.17
N ARG A 8 -0.59 46.35 -14.80
CA ARG A 8 0.13 45.30 -14.08
C ARG A 8 -0.37 45.08 -12.65
N THR A 9 -0.75 46.15 -11.96
CA THR A 9 -1.28 46.06 -10.58
C THR A 9 -2.67 45.42 -10.56
N LEU A 10 -3.53 45.72 -11.54
CA LEU A 10 -4.85 45.11 -11.65
C LEU A 10 -4.79 43.59 -11.92
N VAL A 11 -3.87 43.13 -12.77
CA VAL A 11 -3.70 41.69 -13.05
C VAL A 11 -3.27 40.89 -11.81
N VAL A 12 -2.37 41.45 -11.00
CA VAL A 12 -1.92 40.80 -9.75
C VAL A 12 -3.05 40.72 -8.71
N ALA A 13 -3.88 41.76 -8.62
CA ALA A 13 -5.02 41.77 -7.70
C ALA A 13 -6.10 40.74 -8.07
N VAL A 14 -6.38 40.55 -9.36
CA VAL A 14 -7.34 39.52 -9.83
C VAL A 14 -6.80 38.11 -9.59
N LEU A 15 -5.49 37.87 -9.77
CA LEU A 15 -4.88 36.56 -9.50
C LEU A 15 -4.91 36.18 -8.01
N LEU A 16 -4.78 37.15 -7.10
CA LEU A 16 -4.84 36.89 -5.65
C LEU A 16 -6.28 36.65 -5.16
N ALA A 17 -7.29 37.25 -5.80
CA ALA A 17 -8.69 37.07 -5.41
C ALA A 17 -9.33 35.75 -5.89
N GLY A 18 -8.70 35.04 -6.82
CA GLY A 18 -9.22 33.79 -7.37
C GLY A 18 -9.04 32.55 -6.47
N LEU A 19 -8.31 32.64 -5.35
CA LEU A 19 -7.88 31.46 -4.59
C LEU A 19 -8.81 31.05 -3.44
N VAL A 20 -9.98 31.68 -3.28
CA VAL A 20 -10.82 31.48 -2.08
C VAL A 20 -12.27 31.18 -2.44
N PHE A 21 -12.56 30.09 -3.17
CA PHE A 21 -13.93 29.53 -3.19
C PHE A 21 -13.99 28.08 -3.70
N VAL A 22 -13.48 27.12 -2.91
CA VAL A 22 -14.03 25.75 -2.89
C VAL A 22 -14.19 25.34 -1.42
N ALA A 23 -15.31 25.76 -0.85
CA ALA A 23 -15.78 25.28 0.45
C ALA A 23 -16.85 24.21 0.20
N GLY A 24 -16.62 23.01 0.73
CA GLY A 24 -17.68 22.16 1.26
C GLY A 24 -18.40 21.22 0.29
N ALA A 25 -17.94 19.97 0.24
CA ALA A 25 -18.82 18.78 0.22
C ALA A 25 -18.02 17.54 0.66
N SER A 26 -17.58 17.51 1.92
CA SER A 26 -17.14 16.27 2.59
C SER A 26 -18.35 15.41 2.93
N GLY A 27 -19.03 14.91 1.89
CA GLY A 27 -20.01 13.83 1.99
C GLY A 27 -19.33 12.48 1.96
N GLY A 28 -18.40 12.23 2.88
CA GLY A 28 -17.79 10.92 3.04
C GLY A 28 -18.79 9.98 3.69
N THR A 29 -19.50 9.17 2.89
CA THR A 29 -20.22 8.01 3.40
C THR A 29 -19.19 7.10 4.06
N SER A 30 -19.14 7.13 5.38
CA SER A 30 -18.42 6.15 6.17
C SER A 30 -19.19 4.85 6.02
N GLY A 31 -18.95 4.13 4.92
CA GLY A 31 -19.37 2.76 4.77
C GLY A 31 -18.77 2.01 5.94
N ALA A 32 -19.62 1.64 6.91
CA ALA A 32 -19.23 0.73 7.96
C ALA A 32 -18.85 -0.58 7.27
N TYR A 33 -17.56 -0.74 6.97
CA TYR A 33 -17.01 -2.05 6.67
C TYR A 33 -17.21 -2.83 7.96
N SER A 34 -18.26 -3.63 7.98
CA SER A 34 -18.33 -4.74 8.91
C SER A 34 -17.19 -5.64 8.46
N GLY A 35 -16.01 -5.40 9.03
CA GLY A 35 -14.86 -6.28 8.96
C GLY A 35 -15.26 -7.57 9.65
N GLY A 36 -16.15 -8.32 9.00
CA GLY A 36 -16.41 -9.70 9.29
C GLY A 36 -15.07 -10.38 9.15
N ARG A 37 -14.40 -10.55 10.29
CA ARG A 37 -13.40 -11.60 10.44
C ARG A 37 -14.19 -12.90 10.37
N SER A 38 -14.66 -13.24 9.17
CA SER A 38 -14.69 -14.62 8.74
C SER A 38 -13.23 -15.02 8.75
N GLY A 39 -12.72 -15.35 9.95
CA GLY A 39 -11.43 -16.00 10.06
C GLY A 39 -11.52 -17.14 9.07
N ALA A 40 -10.63 -17.14 8.09
CA ALA A 40 -10.59 -18.15 7.04
C ALA A 40 -10.26 -19.47 7.72
N SER A 41 -11.29 -20.08 8.30
CA SER A 41 -11.19 -21.22 9.20
C SER A 41 -10.88 -22.41 8.30
N GLY A 42 -9.58 -22.61 8.07
CA GLY A 42 -9.06 -23.55 7.08
C GLY A 42 -7.78 -23.10 6.36
N ILE A 43 -7.44 -21.80 6.35
CA ILE A 43 -6.18 -21.34 5.75
C ILE A 43 -5.06 -21.44 6.78
N VAL A 44 -4.20 -22.43 6.60
CA VAL A 44 -3.00 -22.62 7.43
C VAL A 44 -1.91 -21.68 6.95
N VAL A 45 -1.56 -20.70 7.77
CA VAL A 45 -0.40 -19.82 7.51
C VAL A 45 0.87 -20.52 7.99
N PRO A 46 1.85 -20.78 7.13
CA PRO A 46 3.08 -21.46 7.53
C PRO A 46 3.95 -20.56 8.41
N ARG A 47 4.48 -21.13 9.50
CA ARG A 47 5.53 -20.47 10.30
C ARG A 47 6.86 -20.55 9.56
N LEU A 48 7.49 -19.41 9.34
CA LEU A 48 8.80 -19.33 8.70
C LEU A 48 9.91 -19.48 9.74
N MET A 49 10.71 -20.54 9.61
CA MET A 49 11.91 -20.72 10.42
C MET A 49 13.11 -20.09 9.72
N TRP A 50 13.37 -18.84 10.09
CA TRP A 50 14.46 -18.04 9.56
C TRP A 50 15.81 -18.55 10.05
N ARG A 51 16.79 -18.55 9.15
CA ARG A 51 18.20 -18.84 9.43
C ARG A 51 19.09 -18.01 8.53
N ALA A 52 20.36 -17.86 8.89
CA ALA A 52 21.34 -17.22 7.99
C ALA A 52 21.35 -17.93 6.62
N CYS A 53 21.35 -17.15 5.55
CA CYS A 53 21.49 -17.71 4.20
C CYS A 53 22.92 -18.26 4.00
N THR A 54 23.04 -19.38 3.27
CA THR A 54 24.34 -20.02 2.98
C THR A 54 24.82 -19.79 1.54
N GLY A 55 24.01 -19.15 0.70
CA GLY A 55 24.33 -18.88 -0.70
C GLY A 55 25.42 -17.81 -0.85
N LYS A 56 26.25 -17.95 -1.90
CA LYS A 56 27.24 -16.92 -2.26
C LYS A 56 26.54 -15.59 -2.53
N GLY A 57 27.08 -14.50 -2.00
CA GLY A 57 26.51 -13.15 -2.14
C GLY A 57 25.30 -12.85 -1.25
N GLN A 58 24.84 -13.80 -0.42
CA GLN A 58 23.69 -13.61 0.46
C GLN A 58 24.09 -13.31 1.92
N LYS A 59 25.31 -12.82 2.13
CA LYS A 59 25.78 -12.42 3.46
C LYS A 59 24.92 -11.26 3.96
N GLY A 60 24.47 -11.36 5.21
CA GLY A 60 23.58 -10.36 5.82
C GLY A 60 22.09 -10.65 5.62
N PHE A 61 21.71 -11.62 4.79
CA PHE A 61 20.32 -12.03 4.62
C PHE A 61 19.96 -13.21 5.51
N VAL A 62 18.66 -13.31 5.84
CA VAL A 62 18.07 -14.51 6.44
C VAL A 62 17.06 -15.16 5.50
N CYS A 63 17.16 -16.48 5.41
CA CYS A 63 16.41 -17.33 4.51
C CYS A 63 15.47 -18.24 5.30
N ALA A 64 14.32 -18.55 4.73
CA ALA A 64 13.37 -19.53 5.25
C ALA A 64 12.76 -20.34 4.11
N ARG A 65 12.07 -21.42 4.48
CA ARG A 65 11.26 -22.21 3.55
C ARG A 65 9.85 -22.31 4.08
N ALA A 66 8.88 -22.19 3.18
CA ALA A 66 7.46 -22.27 3.49
C ALA A 66 6.83 -23.41 2.69
N ARG A 67 6.11 -24.31 3.37
CA ARG A 67 5.23 -25.26 2.66
C ARG A 67 3.84 -24.65 2.55
N VAL A 68 3.34 -24.55 1.33
CA VAL A 68 2.00 -24.00 1.04
C VAL A 68 1.24 -24.92 0.08
N PRO A 69 -0.10 -24.88 0.08
CA PRO A 69 -0.90 -25.59 -0.91
C PRO A 69 -0.61 -25.06 -2.32
N LEU A 70 -0.56 -25.98 -3.29
CA LEU A 70 -0.53 -25.63 -4.71
C LEU A 70 -1.86 -24.96 -5.13
N ASP A 71 -2.99 -25.43 -4.59
CA ASP A 71 -4.32 -24.87 -4.80
C ASP A 71 -4.98 -24.57 -3.44
N TYR A 72 -5.26 -23.30 -3.16
CA TYR A 72 -5.90 -22.86 -1.91
C TYR A 72 -7.37 -23.26 -1.80
N ARG A 73 -8.03 -23.67 -2.89
CA ARG A 73 -9.36 -24.31 -2.83
C ARG A 73 -9.29 -25.72 -2.24
N TYR A 74 -8.12 -26.35 -2.25
CA TYR A 74 -7.87 -27.66 -1.68
C TYR A 74 -6.64 -27.62 -0.73
N PRO A 75 -6.75 -27.00 0.45
CA PRO A 75 -5.62 -26.65 1.32
C PRO A 75 -4.89 -27.85 1.95
N ARG A 76 -5.47 -29.05 1.85
CA ARG A 76 -4.84 -30.32 2.25
C ARG A 76 -4.34 -31.15 1.05
N GLY A 77 -4.33 -30.56 -0.14
CA GLY A 77 -3.91 -31.19 -1.39
C GLY A 77 -2.40 -31.22 -1.62
N ALA A 78 -2.02 -31.15 -2.90
CA ALA A 78 -0.62 -31.03 -3.29
C ALA A 78 0.01 -29.78 -2.65
N MET A 79 1.24 -29.92 -2.16
CA MET A 79 2.00 -28.87 -1.50
C MET A 79 3.22 -28.49 -2.33
N ILE A 80 3.61 -27.22 -2.29
CA ILE A 80 4.86 -26.71 -2.85
C ILE A 80 5.73 -26.11 -1.75
N GLU A 81 7.03 -26.03 -2.01
CA GLU A 81 7.99 -25.36 -1.13
C GLU A 81 8.42 -24.03 -1.75
N LEU A 82 8.18 -22.94 -1.03
CA LEU A 82 8.67 -21.61 -1.39
C LEU A 82 9.97 -21.32 -0.65
N SER A 83 10.97 -20.83 -1.39
CA SER A 83 12.18 -20.26 -0.81
C SER A 83 11.98 -18.76 -0.60
N VAL A 84 12.24 -18.28 0.61
CA VAL A 84 12.03 -16.87 0.99
C VAL A 84 13.34 -16.31 1.53
N ILE A 85 13.66 -15.07 1.14
CA ILE A 85 14.85 -14.33 1.59
C ILE A 85 14.42 -12.94 2.08
N ARG A 86 15.05 -12.44 3.14
CA ARG A 86 14.88 -11.06 3.64
C ARG A 86 16.19 -10.52 4.19
N HIS A 87 16.29 -9.19 4.24
CA HIS A 87 17.40 -8.45 4.85
C HIS A 87 17.19 -8.30 6.37
#